data_AF-A0A1E4B7D7-F1
#
_entry.id   AF-A0A1E4B7D7-F1
#
_cell.length_a   1.000
_cell.length_b   1.000
_cell.length_c   1.000
_cell.angle_alpha   90.00
_cell.angle_beta   90.00
_cell.angle_gamma   90.00
#
_symmetry.space_group_name_H-M   'P 1'
#
loop_
_entity.id
_entity.type
_entity.pdbx_description
1 polymer ?
#
loop_
_entity_poly.entity_id
_entity_poly.type
_entity_poly.pdbx_seq_one_letter_code
_entity_poly.pdbx_strand_id
1 'polypeptide(L)'
;MNAVTTDWPWMLPVAVVLVAGAVLAVVAAVRRKRLRLARMGEAPLLARLTPAGALASSPWRAVRLGGVVLLAGAALAGPRWGMEPAIVSGEGIDVVLALDASLSMLATDERPNRLERLKQEVRRYRDLSRADRVAMLAFAGRSYILTPLTVDDGALELFLDNLDPSIVGQAGSSLARAVTQGTDLLLSSPGGSDRALVIMSDGEAFEPVEDVRAAAARAAQNGIAIVTVGFGTTQGSTIPVKENGTVAPKRDENGQVVISRYTPEMLQAIADAGNGTFIGAEVTDKAARVRAALRNLRATTRRVAAGATRTPRFQWFVAPALLLLLVDTWRAERRRRGPRPSAAVAAAMAGTVAMSGCTWSGSVPREAAREYAMGRHARAAALYRSAIAKGDARPELMYNLGTALVAADSLPSAIEPLERAARVEEPELRFRAWFNLGLGHLRRGLAGAPAADSTREALATTLETYKRALILRPTDRDAKWNYELALRQQQENGGGGGGGGGGANASQQDRGEADTPRAQQQGGGLGEQQAEQLLDAAAREERGVQGRKQRQSRPQPPPGGKDW
;
A
#
# COMPACT_ATOMS: atom_id res chain seq x y z
N MET A 1 -25.08 19.83 -10.26
CA MET A 1 -25.56 20.52 -9.04
C MET A 1 -24.68 20.07 -7.89
N ASN A 2 -23.85 20.96 -7.34
CA ASN A 2 -22.87 20.63 -6.30
C ASN A 2 -23.56 20.48 -4.94
N ALA A 3 -23.91 19.25 -4.56
CA ALA A 3 -24.49 18.97 -3.24
C ALA A 3 -23.44 19.23 -2.14
N VAL A 4 -23.73 20.18 -1.25
CA VAL A 4 -22.98 20.39 0.00
C VAL A 4 -23.26 19.22 0.92
N THR A 5 -22.21 18.58 1.44
CA THR A 5 -22.34 17.55 2.48
C THR A 5 -21.69 18.01 3.77
N THR A 6 -22.26 17.57 4.89
CA THR A 6 -21.81 17.86 6.25
C THR A 6 -21.38 16.56 6.93
N ASP A 7 -20.23 16.57 7.60
CA ASP A 7 -19.73 15.39 8.34
C ASP A 7 -20.65 15.05 9.54
N TRP A 8 -21.22 16.06 10.20
CA TRP A 8 -22.14 15.88 11.34
C TRP A 8 -23.42 16.70 11.19
N PRO A 9 -24.42 16.22 10.40
CA PRO A 9 -25.66 16.97 10.14
C PRO A 9 -26.48 17.26 11.40
N TRP A 10 -26.37 16.41 12.43
CA TRP A 10 -27.05 16.59 13.73
C TRP A 10 -26.51 17.79 14.55
N MET A 11 -25.36 18.36 14.19
CA MET A 11 -24.88 19.58 14.85
C MET A 11 -25.67 20.83 14.45
N LEU A 12 -26.37 20.83 13.31
CA LEU A 12 -27.23 21.93 12.89
C LEU A 12 -28.44 22.15 13.82
N PRO A 13 -29.26 21.14 14.16
CA PRO A 13 -30.34 21.33 15.14
C PRO A 13 -29.80 21.66 16.54
N VAL A 14 -28.66 21.09 16.94
CA VAL A 14 -28.00 21.45 18.21
C VAL A 14 -27.60 22.93 18.22
N ALA A 15 -27.06 23.45 17.11
CA ALA A 15 -26.74 24.86 16.98
C ALA A 15 -27.98 25.75 17.15
N VAL A 16 -29.13 25.38 16.57
CA VAL A 16 -30.39 26.13 16.72
C VAL A 16 -30.85 26.16 18.18
N VAL A 17 -30.75 25.03 18.90
CA VAL A 17 -31.06 24.96 20.34
C VAL A 17 -30.12 25.87 21.15
N LEU A 18 -28.83 25.86 20.84
CA LEU A 18 -27.85 26.73 21.49
C LEU A 18 -28.10 28.22 21.21
N VAL A 19 -28.58 28.58 20.02
CA VAL A 19 -29.00 29.96 19.69
C VAL A 19 -30.17 30.38 20.57
N ALA A 20 -31.21 29.54 20.70
CA ALA A 20 -32.34 29.81 21.57
C ALA A 20 -31.89 29.97 23.03
N GLY A 21 -31.00 29.10 23.51
CA GLY A 21 -30.39 29.20 24.83
C GLY A 21 -29.59 30.49 25.04
N ALA A 22 -28.79 30.91 24.07
CA ALA A 22 -28.03 32.16 24.13
C ALA A 22 -28.95 33.39 24.16
N VAL A 23 -30.00 33.41 23.34
CA VAL A 23 -31.01 34.47 23.34
C VAL A 23 -31.73 34.54 24.70
N LEU A 24 -32.17 33.38 25.23
CA LEU A 24 -32.79 33.29 26.55
C LEU A 24 -31.86 33.77 27.66
N ALA A 25 -30.58 33.40 27.62
CA ALA A 25 -29.58 33.85 28.59
C ALA A 25 -29.40 35.38 28.55
N VAL A 26 -29.36 35.99 27.37
CA VAL A 26 -29.28 37.45 27.22
C VAL A 26 -30.55 38.12 27.74
N VAL A 27 -31.74 37.60 27.41
CA VAL A 27 -33.03 38.12 27.90
C VAL A 27 -33.12 37.98 29.42
N ALA A 28 -32.74 36.83 29.98
CA ALA A 28 -32.70 36.59 31.42
C ALA A 28 -31.71 37.52 32.13
N ALA A 29 -30.52 37.75 31.56
CA ALA A 29 -29.56 38.70 32.09
C ALA A 29 -30.10 40.14 32.11
N VAL A 30 -30.80 40.56 31.04
CA VAL A 30 -31.48 41.86 30.99
C VAL A 30 -32.60 41.95 32.02
N ARG A 31 -33.44 40.92 32.14
CA ARG A 31 -34.51 40.87 33.14
C ARG A 31 -33.97 40.90 34.57
N ARG A 32 -32.95 40.09 34.89
CA ARG A 32 -32.27 40.09 36.19
C ARG A 32 -31.64 41.45 36.49
N LYS A 33 -31.03 42.11 35.50
CA LYS A 33 -30.51 43.46 35.66
C LYS A 33 -31.62 44.47 35.99
N ARG A 34 -32.75 44.43 35.26
CA ARG A 34 -33.91 45.29 35.54
C ARG A 34 -34.50 45.05 36.94
N LEU A 35 -34.64 43.79 37.34
CA LEU A 35 -35.13 43.40 38.67
C LEU A 35 -34.18 43.84 39.79
N ARG A 36 -32.86 43.69 39.62
CA ARG A 36 -31.87 44.19 40.57
C ARG A 36 -31.93 45.70 40.71
N LEU A 37 -32.07 46.41 39.59
CA LEU A 37 -32.20 47.86 39.59
C LEU A 37 -33.51 48.31 40.27
N ALA A 38 -34.63 47.62 40.01
CA ALA A 38 -35.90 47.91 40.69
C ALA A 38 -35.84 47.72 42.22
N ARG A 39 -34.93 46.87 42.73
CA ARG A 39 -34.68 46.73 44.18
C ARG A 39 -33.81 47.84 44.77
N MET A 40 -33.12 48.62 43.94
CA MET A 40 -32.16 49.66 44.38
C MET A 40 -32.77 51.07 44.45
N GLY A 41 -34.00 51.27 43.94
CA GLY A 41 -34.69 52.56 44.02
C GLY A 41 -35.73 52.77 42.91
N GLU A 42 -36.43 53.90 42.97
CA GLU A 42 -37.45 54.27 41.99
C GLU A 42 -36.85 54.63 40.62
N ALA A 43 -37.56 54.26 39.54
CA ALA A 43 -37.11 54.40 38.16
C ALA A 43 -36.57 55.79 37.75
N PRO A 44 -37.19 56.94 38.15
CA PRO A 44 -36.68 58.26 37.77
C PRO A 44 -35.39 58.64 38.49
N LEU A 45 -35.16 58.14 39.71
CA LEU A 45 -33.96 58.43 40.50
C LEU A 45 -32.74 57.66 39.97
N LEU A 46 -32.94 56.39 39.62
CA LEU A 46 -31.91 55.54 39.01
C LEU A 46 -31.50 56.00 37.60
N ALA A 47 -32.42 56.57 36.83
CA ALA A 47 -32.11 57.13 35.51
C ALA A 47 -31.18 58.36 35.59
N ARG A 48 -31.19 59.09 36.72
CA ARG A 48 -30.29 60.24 36.98
C ARG A 48 -28.92 59.83 37.52
N LEU A 49 -28.87 58.72 38.28
CA LEU A 49 -27.63 58.21 38.90
C LEU A 49 -26.85 57.23 38.00
N THR A 50 -27.45 56.75 36.91
CA THR A 50 -26.79 55.82 35.98
C THR A 50 -26.38 56.50 34.67
N PRO A 51 -25.23 56.11 34.06
CA PRO A 51 -24.82 56.68 32.78
C PRO A 51 -25.87 56.50 31.69
N ALA A 52 -26.05 57.50 30.82
CA ALA A 52 -26.94 57.42 29.67
C ALA A 52 -26.61 56.15 28.84
N GLY A 53 -27.61 55.26 28.68
CA GLY A 53 -27.46 53.99 27.96
C GLY A 53 -27.03 52.78 28.82
N ALA A 54 -26.74 52.96 30.12
CA ALA A 54 -26.50 51.85 31.04
C ALA A 54 -27.75 50.98 31.27
N LEU A 55 -28.93 51.61 31.21
CA LEU A 55 -30.24 50.96 31.29
C LEU A 55 -30.74 50.42 29.94
N ALA A 56 -30.17 50.88 28.82
CA ALA A 56 -30.61 50.51 27.48
C ALA A 56 -30.06 49.14 27.07
N SER A 57 -30.89 48.10 27.17
CA SER A 57 -30.62 46.79 26.57
C SER A 57 -30.79 46.86 25.05
N SER A 58 -29.71 46.67 24.29
CA SER A 58 -29.78 46.62 22.82
C SER A 58 -30.25 45.23 22.36
N PRO A 59 -31.41 45.09 21.70
CA PRO A 59 -31.87 43.79 21.18
C PRO A 59 -30.87 43.19 20.18
N TRP A 60 -30.15 44.05 19.46
CA TRP A 60 -29.06 43.66 18.56
C TRP A 60 -27.92 42.85 19.20
N ARG A 61 -27.76 42.86 20.52
CA ARG A 61 -26.77 42.02 21.20
C ARG A 61 -27.16 40.54 21.19
N ALA A 62 -28.45 40.25 21.42
CA ALA A 62 -28.96 38.89 21.33
C ALA A 62 -28.86 38.36 19.90
N VAL A 63 -29.15 39.21 18.90
CA VAL A 63 -29.02 38.87 17.47
C VAL A 63 -27.56 38.57 17.10
N ARG A 64 -26.58 39.38 17.54
CA ARG A 64 -25.16 39.12 17.26
C ARG A 64 -24.67 37.85 17.91
N LEU A 65 -24.93 37.65 19.21
CA LEU A 65 -24.48 36.44 19.92
C LEU A 65 -25.17 35.18 19.39
N GLY A 66 -26.47 35.27 19.04
CA GLY A 66 -27.17 34.20 18.33
C GLY A 66 -26.54 33.89 16.96
N GLY A 67 -26.18 34.92 16.19
CA GLY A 67 -25.47 34.76 14.91
C GLY A 67 -24.10 34.08 15.06
N VAL A 68 -23.34 34.41 16.11
CA VAL A 68 -22.06 33.74 16.42
C VAL A 68 -22.27 32.26 16.69
N VAL A 69 -23.22 31.90 17.55
CA VAL A 69 -23.51 30.50 17.90
C VAL A 69 -23.99 29.70 16.69
N LEU A 70 -24.83 30.31 15.85
CA LEU A 70 -25.31 29.68 14.61
C LEU A 70 -24.16 29.39 13.63
N LEU A 71 -23.30 30.39 13.38
CA LEU A 71 -22.18 30.26 12.46
C LEU A 71 -21.10 29.30 12.99
N ALA A 72 -20.85 29.30 14.30
CA ALA A 72 -19.96 28.33 14.93
C ALA A 72 -20.51 26.90 14.84
N GLY A 73 -21.82 26.72 15.04
CA GLY A 73 -22.47 25.43 14.85
C GLY A 73 -22.46 24.94 13.40
N ALA A 74 -22.65 25.84 12.44
CA ALA A 74 -22.51 25.54 11.01
C ALA A 74 -21.05 25.17 10.65
N ALA A 75 -20.05 25.80 11.28
CA ALA A 75 -18.65 25.42 11.10
C ALA A 75 -18.37 24.02 11.65
N LEU A 76 -18.89 23.70 12.84
CA LEU A 76 -18.73 22.39 13.49
C LEU A 76 -19.44 21.26 12.74
N ALA A 77 -20.56 21.55 12.07
CA ALA A 77 -21.23 20.60 11.19
C ALA A 77 -20.33 20.14 10.00
N GLY A 78 -19.23 20.85 9.75
CA GLY A 78 -18.20 20.47 8.78
C GLY A 78 -18.71 20.51 7.34
N PRO A 79 -19.11 21.67 6.80
CA PRO A 79 -19.59 21.76 5.43
C PRO A 79 -18.44 21.53 4.45
N ARG A 80 -18.67 20.64 3.48
CA ARG A 80 -17.69 20.23 2.47
C ARG A 80 -18.25 20.47 1.08
N TRP A 81 -17.49 21.18 0.26
CA TRP A 81 -17.79 21.40 -1.16
C TRP A 81 -16.50 21.60 -1.94
N GLY A 82 -16.58 21.48 -3.27
CA GLY A 82 -15.42 21.46 -4.16
C GLY A 82 -14.81 20.06 -4.25
N MET A 83 -14.49 19.64 -5.48
CA MET A 83 -13.83 18.35 -5.76
C MET A 83 -12.33 18.59 -5.85
N GLU A 84 -11.56 17.91 -5.01
CA GLU A 84 -10.11 17.84 -5.16
C GLU A 84 -9.74 16.39 -5.46
N PRO A 85 -8.94 16.11 -6.51
CA PRO A 85 -8.53 14.76 -6.81
C PRO A 85 -7.68 14.23 -5.64
N ALA A 86 -8.21 13.27 -4.90
CA ALA A 86 -7.43 12.49 -3.96
C ALA A 86 -6.46 11.66 -4.77
N ILE A 87 -5.18 12.03 -4.77
CA ILE A 87 -4.13 11.22 -5.38
C ILE A 87 -3.86 10.08 -4.40
N VAL A 88 -4.57 8.98 -4.57
CA VAL A 88 -4.12 7.69 -4.03
C VAL A 88 -2.88 7.32 -4.83
N SER A 89 -1.72 7.39 -4.19
CA SER A 89 -0.47 6.89 -4.76
C SER A 89 -0.57 5.37 -4.85
N GLY A 90 -1.07 4.86 -5.96
CA GLY A 90 -1.04 3.44 -6.26
C GLY A 90 0.43 2.99 -6.33
N GLU A 91 0.75 1.99 -5.53
CA GLU A 91 1.92 1.14 -5.64
C GLU A 91 1.98 0.49 -7.05
N GLY A 92 3.05 -0.24 -7.35
CA GLY A 92 3.22 -0.95 -8.62
C GLY A 92 1.99 -1.76 -9.05
N ILE A 93 1.91 -2.09 -10.34
CA ILE A 93 0.80 -2.93 -10.84
C ILE A 93 1.15 -4.39 -10.70
N ASP A 94 0.12 -5.22 -10.57
CA ASP A 94 0.27 -6.67 -10.55
C ASP A 94 0.22 -7.17 -11.99
N VAL A 95 1.32 -7.78 -12.45
CA VAL A 95 1.49 -8.20 -13.83
C VAL A 95 1.81 -9.68 -13.86
N VAL A 96 1.02 -10.46 -14.60
CA VAL A 96 1.38 -11.83 -14.96
C VAL A 96 1.94 -11.82 -16.37
N LEU A 97 3.15 -12.32 -16.54
CA LEU A 97 3.76 -12.61 -17.83
C LEU A 97 3.52 -14.08 -18.17
N ALA A 98 2.63 -14.36 -19.12
CA ALA A 98 2.42 -15.67 -19.71
C ALA A 98 3.37 -15.82 -20.91
N LEU A 99 4.39 -16.67 -20.74
CA LEU A 99 5.49 -16.88 -21.67
C LEU A 99 5.30 -18.22 -22.40
N ASP A 100 5.23 -18.17 -23.72
CA ASP A 100 5.20 -19.37 -24.55
C ASP A 100 6.57 -20.04 -24.54
N ALA A 101 6.58 -21.31 -24.14
CA ALA A 101 7.75 -22.17 -24.08
C ALA A 101 7.52 -23.48 -24.87
N SER A 102 6.68 -23.42 -25.90
CA SER A 102 6.51 -24.51 -26.86
C SER A 102 7.73 -24.63 -27.79
N LEU A 103 7.83 -25.76 -28.50
CA LEU A 103 8.96 -26.03 -29.39
C LEU A 103 9.06 -25.04 -30.56
N SER A 104 7.94 -24.44 -31.00
CA SER A 104 7.95 -23.42 -32.07
C SER A 104 8.74 -22.18 -31.68
N MET A 105 8.85 -21.89 -30.38
CA MET A 105 9.65 -20.77 -29.87
C MET A 105 11.16 -20.98 -30.02
N LEU A 106 11.63 -22.18 -30.41
CA LEU A 106 13.03 -22.42 -30.78
C LEU A 106 13.34 -22.06 -32.24
N ALA A 107 12.34 -21.68 -33.04
CA ALA A 107 12.54 -21.20 -34.41
C ALA A 107 13.47 -19.98 -34.46
N THR A 108 14.24 -19.87 -35.55
CA THR A 108 15.37 -18.93 -35.68
C THR A 108 15.11 -17.77 -36.63
N ASP A 109 13.84 -17.53 -36.97
CA ASP A 109 13.40 -16.35 -37.73
C ASP A 109 13.58 -15.03 -36.96
N GLU A 110 13.59 -15.10 -35.63
CA GLU A 110 14.14 -14.05 -34.77
C GLU A 110 15.46 -14.53 -34.14
N ARG A 111 16.52 -13.71 -34.21
CA ARG A 111 17.83 -14.10 -33.65
C ARG A 111 17.92 -13.84 -32.14
N PRO A 112 18.49 -14.75 -31.34
CA PRO A 112 19.04 -16.06 -31.74
C PRO A 112 17.95 -17.14 -31.96
N ASN A 113 16.87 -17.09 -31.20
CA ASN A 113 15.59 -17.77 -31.47
C ASN A 113 14.45 -16.94 -30.84
N ARG A 114 13.18 -17.27 -31.13
CA ARG A 114 12.02 -16.53 -30.59
C ARG A 114 11.99 -16.51 -29.06
N LEU A 115 12.32 -17.63 -28.39
CA LEU A 115 12.32 -17.73 -26.93
C LEU A 115 13.35 -16.83 -26.27
N GLU A 116 14.60 -16.85 -26.77
CA GLU A 116 15.66 -15.98 -26.27
C GLU A 116 15.35 -14.51 -26.53
N ARG A 117 14.70 -14.21 -27.66
CA ARG A 117 14.22 -12.86 -27.94
C ARG A 117 13.11 -12.43 -26.98
N LEU A 118 12.19 -13.32 -26.65
CA LEU A 118 11.17 -13.12 -25.62
C LEU A 118 11.81 -12.85 -24.25
N LYS A 119 12.81 -13.65 -23.83
CA LYS A 119 13.53 -13.44 -22.56
C LYS A 119 14.17 -12.04 -22.51
N GLN A 120 14.77 -11.58 -23.61
CA GLN A 120 15.33 -10.23 -23.69
C GLN A 120 14.26 -9.14 -23.51
N GLU A 121 13.08 -9.30 -24.11
CA GLU A 121 11.98 -8.34 -23.96
C GLU A 121 11.41 -8.36 -22.53
N VAL A 122 11.37 -9.51 -21.86
CA VAL A 122 10.98 -9.61 -20.44
C VAL A 122 11.97 -8.85 -19.55
N ARG A 123 13.29 -9.04 -19.74
CA ARG A 123 14.32 -8.30 -18.99
C ARG A 123 14.21 -6.80 -19.23
N ARG A 124 14.07 -6.38 -20.50
CA ARG A 124 13.88 -4.98 -20.86
C ARG A 124 12.61 -4.39 -20.26
N TYR A 125 11.51 -5.13 -20.26
CA TYR A 125 10.27 -4.70 -19.60
C TYR A 125 10.51 -4.49 -18.10
N ARG A 126 11.19 -5.43 -17.45
CA ARG A 126 11.47 -5.36 -16.02
C ARG A 126 12.32 -4.14 -15.65
N ASP A 127 13.36 -3.85 -16.42
CA ASP A 127 14.18 -2.65 -16.24
C ASP A 127 13.39 -1.35 -16.31
N LEU A 128 12.40 -1.30 -17.22
CA LEU A 128 11.56 -0.12 -17.40
C LEU A 128 10.44 0.02 -16.34
N SER A 129 10.19 -1.03 -15.55
CA SER A 129 9.01 -1.19 -14.70
C SER A 129 9.35 -1.81 -13.32
N ARG A 130 10.44 -1.38 -12.69
CA ARG A 130 10.97 -1.94 -11.42
C ARG A 130 10.03 -1.91 -10.21
N ALA A 131 9.04 -1.02 -10.21
CA ALA A 131 8.08 -0.94 -9.11
C ALA A 131 6.97 -2.00 -9.21
N ASP A 132 6.79 -2.64 -10.38
CA ASP A 132 5.67 -3.55 -10.64
C ASP A 132 5.91 -4.91 -9.97
N ARG A 133 4.85 -5.53 -9.45
CA ARG A 133 4.90 -6.92 -8.98
C ARG A 133 4.67 -7.83 -10.17
N VAL A 134 5.65 -8.66 -10.50
CA VAL A 134 5.61 -9.53 -11.67
C VAL A 134 5.53 -10.98 -11.22
N ALA A 135 4.60 -11.71 -11.79
CA ALA A 135 4.55 -13.15 -11.79
C ALA A 135 4.87 -13.66 -13.20
N MET A 136 5.45 -14.85 -13.31
CA MET A 136 5.71 -15.49 -14.59
C MET A 136 5.06 -16.86 -14.64
N LEU A 137 4.44 -17.13 -15.77
CA LEU A 137 3.80 -18.38 -16.11
C LEU A 137 4.38 -18.85 -17.44
N ALA A 138 4.93 -20.06 -17.48
CA ALA A 138 5.31 -20.70 -18.73
C ALA A 138 4.16 -21.54 -19.25
N PHE A 139 3.93 -21.56 -20.56
CA PHE A 139 2.94 -22.44 -21.16
C PHE A 139 3.41 -23.06 -22.47
N ALA A 140 2.91 -24.26 -22.73
CA ALA A 140 2.96 -24.99 -23.99
C ALA A 140 1.68 -25.83 -24.04
N GLY A 141 1.77 -27.17 -24.11
CA GLY A 141 0.61 -28.04 -23.97
C GLY A 141 -0.10 -27.87 -22.61
N ARG A 142 0.66 -27.56 -21.55
CA ARG A 142 0.16 -27.19 -20.20
C ARG A 142 0.74 -25.84 -19.77
N SER A 143 0.16 -25.25 -18.73
CA SER A 143 0.61 -24.01 -18.13
C SER A 143 1.10 -24.22 -16.69
N TYR A 144 2.24 -23.61 -16.35
CA TYR A 144 2.92 -23.73 -15.06
C TYR A 144 3.29 -22.35 -14.54
N ILE A 145 3.02 -22.10 -13.25
CA ILE A 145 3.49 -20.88 -12.58
C ILE A 145 4.95 -21.07 -12.24
N LEU A 146 5.83 -20.27 -12.84
CA LEU A 146 7.27 -20.29 -12.54
C LEU A 146 7.55 -19.52 -11.26
N THR A 147 6.91 -18.35 -11.11
CA THR A 147 7.09 -17.47 -9.96
C THR A 147 5.77 -16.77 -9.63
N PRO A 148 5.40 -16.70 -8.34
CA PRO A 148 4.28 -15.87 -7.89
C PRO A 148 4.60 -14.39 -8.06
N LEU A 149 3.61 -13.52 -7.77
CA LEU A 149 3.79 -12.07 -7.84
C LEU A 149 4.91 -11.62 -6.90
N THR A 150 5.98 -11.05 -7.45
CA THR A 150 7.14 -10.56 -6.69
C THR A 150 7.73 -9.30 -7.32
N VAL A 151 8.44 -8.51 -6.52
CA VAL A 151 9.29 -7.39 -6.99
C VAL A 151 10.76 -7.79 -7.11
N ASP A 152 11.11 -9.03 -6.75
CA ASP A 152 12.48 -9.53 -6.71
C ASP A 152 13.01 -9.84 -8.12
N ASP A 153 13.87 -8.96 -8.62
CA ASP A 153 14.50 -9.09 -9.94
C ASP A 153 15.35 -10.36 -10.05
N GLY A 154 16.07 -10.74 -8.98
CA GLY A 154 16.94 -11.91 -8.98
C GLY A 154 16.16 -13.22 -9.05
N ALA A 155 15.02 -13.30 -8.35
CA ALA A 155 14.12 -14.44 -8.47
C ALA A 155 13.56 -14.57 -9.89
N LEU A 156 13.14 -13.44 -10.50
CA LEU A 156 12.63 -13.45 -11.88
C LEU A 156 13.72 -13.87 -12.87
N GLU A 157 14.94 -13.35 -12.75
CA GLU A 157 16.06 -13.74 -13.61
C GLU A 157 16.39 -15.23 -13.51
N LEU A 158 16.44 -15.79 -12.30
CA LEU A 158 16.71 -17.21 -12.09
C LEU A 158 15.72 -18.12 -12.85
N PHE A 159 14.42 -17.82 -12.76
CA PHE A 159 13.40 -18.61 -13.46
C PHE A 159 13.38 -18.37 -14.97
N LEU A 160 13.70 -17.15 -15.41
CA LEU A 160 13.74 -16.81 -16.82
C LEU A 160 14.94 -17.47 -17.53
N ASP A 161 16.09 -17.53 -16.88
CA ASP A 161 17.31 -18.16 -17.40
C ASP A 161 17.13 -19.67 -17.58
N ASN A 162 16.45 -20.30 -16.63
CA ASN A 162 16.13 -21.73 -16.66
C ASN A 162 14.87 -22.07 -17.47
N LEU A 163 14.24 -21.10 -18.16
CA LEU A 163 13.09 -21.37 -19.01
C LEU A 163 13.55 -22.08 -20.30
N ASP A 164 13.25 -23.38 -20.38
CA ASP A 164 13.56 -24.24 -21.52
C ASP A 164 12.32 -25.07 -21.93
N PRO A 165 12.02 -25.21 -23.24
CA PRO A 165 10.89 -26.00 -23.71
C PRO A 165 10.89 -27.47 -23.27
N SER A 166 12.07 -28.05 -23.00
CA SER A 166 12.20 -29.42 -22.50
C SER A 166 11.62 -29.62 -21.10
N ILE A 167 11.52 -28.56 -20.30
CA ILE A 167 11.03 -28.61 -18.91
C ILE A 167 9.49 -28.64 -18.86
N VAL A 168 8.81 -28.09 -19.88
CA VAL A 168 7.34 -27.99 -19.91
C VAL A 168 6.68 -29.34 -20.26
N GLY A 169 7.44 -30.31 -20.77
CA GLY A 169 7.13 -31.75 -20.80
C GLY A 169 5.95 -32.18 -21.69
N GLN A 170 5.11 -31.26 -22.16
CA GLN A 170 4.01 -31.53 -23.09
C GLN A 170 4.05 -30.61 -24.29
N ALA A 171 4.09 -31.23 -25.48
CA ALA A 171 3.97 -30.53 -26.76
C ALA A 171 2.56 -29.91 -26.91
N GLY A 172 2.50 -28.83 -27.71
CA GLY A 172 1.30 -28.04 -27.96
C GLY A 172 1.40 -26.62 -27.42
N SER A 173 0.34 -25.84 -27.61
CA SER A 173 0.16 -24.48 -27.07
C SER A 173 -1.30 -24.33 -26.62
N SER A 174 -1.51 -23.98 -25.35
CA SER A 174 -2.83 -23.78 -24.74
C SER A 174 -2.94 -22.38 -24.14
N LEU A 175 -3.26 -21.41 -25.01
CA LEU A 175 -3.50 -20.02 -24.68
C LEU A 175 -4.71 -19.87 -23.75
N ALA A 176 -5.81 -20.60 -23.96
CA ALA A 176 -7.00 -20.47 -23.11
C ALA A 176 -6.69 -20.82 -21.65
N ARG A 177 -5.87 -21.86 -21.42
CA ARG A 177 -5.41 -22.24 -20.08
C ARG A 177 -4.42 -21.24 -19.49
N ALA A 178 -3.48 -20.74 -20.29
CA ALA A 178 -2.56 -19.70 -19.86
C ALA A 178 -3.32 -18.43 -19.41
N VAL A 179 -4.33 -18.01 -20.17
CA VAL A 179 -5.19 -16.86 -19.85
C VAL A 179 -5.96 -17.11 -18.55
N THR A 180 -6.56 -18.29 -18.41
CA THR A 180 -7.33 -18.65 -17.22
C THR A 180 -6.45 -18.70 -15.97
N GLN A 181 -5.31 -19.37 -16.04
CA GLN A 181 -4.40 -19.49 -14.90
C GLN A 181 -3.75 -18.16 -14.53
N GLY A 182 -3.39 -17.34 -15.51
CA GLY A 182 -2.89 -15.99 -15.26
C GLY A 182 -3.95 -15.09 -14.60
N THR A 183 -5.21 -15.22 -15.03
CA THR A 183 -6.35 -14.56 -14.41
C THR A 183 -6.52 -14.97 -12.96
N ASP A 184 -6.56 -16.27 -12.68
CA ASP A 184 -6.74 -16.79 -11.31
C ASP A 184 -5.58 -16.37 -10.39
N LEU A 185 -4.33 -16.31 -10.91
CA LEU A 185 -3.17 -15.83 -10.16
C LEU A 185 -3.29 -14.34 -9.79
N LEU A 186 -3.75 -13.49 -10.70
CA LEU A 186 -4.00 -12.07 -10.43
C LEU A 186 -5.14 -11.86 -9.44
N LEU A 187 -6.19 -12.68 -9.52
CA LEU A 187 -7.34 -12.64 -8.61
C LEU A 187 -6.97 -13.08 -7.19
N SER A 188 -5.97 -13.95 -7.05
CA SER A 188 -5.48 -14.46 -5.76
C SER A 188 -4.67 -13.43 -4.96
N SER A 189 -4.30 -12.30 -5.56
CA SER A 189 -3.57 -11.20 -4.91
C SER A 189 -4.53 -10.32 -4.09
N PRO A 190 -4.25 -10.04 -2.79
CA PRO A 190 -5.05 -9.12 -1.97
C PRO A 190 -5.19 -7.75 -2.65
N GLY A 191 -6.44 -7.30 -2.83
CA GLY A 191 -6.80 -6.23 -3.76
C GLY A 191 -6.27 -4.83 -3.44
N GLY A 192 -6.06 -4.02 -4.49
CA GLY A 192 -5.73 -2.59 -4.40
C GLY A 192 -4.93 -2.03 -5.59
N SER A 193 -4.19 -2.88 -6.32
CA SER A 193 -3.38 -2.52 -7.50
C SER A 193 -4.11 -2.82 -8.81
N ASP A 194 -3.81 -2.06 -9.88
CA ASP A 194 -4.26 -2.41 -11.22
C ASP A 194 -3.62 -3.74 -11.65
N ARG A 195 -4.36 -4.56 -12.38
CA ARG A 195 -3.97 -5.92 -12.76
C ARG A 195 -3.85 -6.03 -14.27
N ALA A 196 -2.79 -6.66 -14.74
CA ALA A 196 -2.61 -6.93 -16.16
C ALA A 196 -2.03 -8.32 -16.43
N LEU A 197 -2.49 -8.91 -17.52
CA LEU A 197 -1.99 -10.16 -18.07
C LEU A 197 -1.30 -9.85 -19.41
N VAL A 198 0.00 -10.14 -19.49
CA VAL A 198 0.79 -9.98 -20.72
C VAL A 198 1.11 -11.37 -21.27
N ILE A 199 0.69 -11.65 -22.49
CA ILE A 199 0.87 -12.94 -23.16
C ILE A 199 1.89 -12.74 -24.27
N MET A 200 2.94 -13.57 -24.28
CA MET A 200 4.06 -13.51 -25.22
C MET A 200 4.16 -14.85 -25.95
N SER A 201 3.85 -14.88 -27.25
CA SER A 201 3.74 -16.11 -28.05
C SER A 201 3.89 -15.84 -29.55
N ASP A 202 4.10 -16.87 -30.34
CA ASP A 202 3.96 -16.83 -31.80
C ASP A 202 2.50 -17.00 -32.28
N GLY A 203 1.57 -17.23 -31.36
CA GLY A 203 0.13 -17.32 -31.64
C GLY A 203 -0.30 -18.63 -32.30
N GLU A 204 0.63 -19.58 -32.47
CA GLU A 204 0.33 -20.89 -33.05
C GLU A 204 -0.38 -21.75 -31.99
N ALA A 205 -1.70 -21.88 -32.13
CA ALA A 205 -2.54 -22.64 -31.20
C ALA A 205 -3.46 -23.61 -31.94
N PHE A 206 -3.69 -24.77 -31.30
CA PHE A 206 -4.48 -25.87 -31.86
C PHE A 206 -5.86 -26.01 -31.18
N GLU A 207 -6.30 -24.97 -30.48
CA GLU A 207 -7.56 -24.92 -29.74
C GLU A 207 -8.59 -24.02 -30.44
N PRO A 208 -9.91 -24.23 -30.18
CA PRO A 208 -10.95 -23.38 -30.73
C PRO A 208 -10.78 -21.91 -30.32
N VAL A 209 -10.92 -20.99 -31.28
CA VAL A 209 -10.85 -19.53 -31.07
C VAL A 209 -11.82 -19.08 -29.96
N GLU A 210 -13.00 -19.69 -29.89
CA GLU A 210 -14.05 -19.35 -28.92
C GLU A 210 -13.63 -19.59 -27.47
N ASP A 211 -12.88 -20.66 -27.19
CA ASP A 211 -12.41 -20.97 -25.84
C ASP A 211 -11.44 -19.90 -25.33
N VAL A 212 -10.57 -19.46 -26.24
CA VAL A 212 -9.58 -18.41 -26.00
C VAL A 212 -10.26 -17.04 -25.81
N ARG A 213 -11.27 -16.72 -26.63
CA ARG A 213 -12.09 -15.50 -26.47
C ARG A 213 -12.86 -15.50 -25.16
N ALA A 214 -13.44 -16.63 -24.76
CA ALA A 214 -14.17 -16.75 -23.51
C ALA A 214 -13.25 -16.54 -22.30
N ALA A 215 -12.04 -17.11 -22.31
CA ALA A 215 -11.04 -16.89 -21.28
C ALA A 215 -10.62 -15.41 -21.18
N ALA A 216 -10.39 -14.76 -22.33
CA ALA A 216 -10.03 -13.35 -22.40
C ALA A 216 -11.16 -12.42 -21.91
N ALA A 217 -12.41 -12.70 -22.30
CA ALA A 217 -13.58 -11.97 -21.84
C ALA A 217 -13.77 -12.09 -20.33
N ARG A 218 -13.53 -13.28 -19.75
CA ARG A 218 -13.55 -13.49 -18.30
C ARG A 218 -12.51 -12.62 -17.59
N ALA A 219 -11.29 -12.53 -18.12
CA ALA A 219 -10.25 -11.66 -17.55
C ALA A 219 -10.69 -10.18 -17.56
N ALA A 220 -11.22 -9.70 -18.68
CA ALA A 220 -11.71 -8.32 -18.81
C ALA A 220 -12.87 -8.00 -17.86
N GLN A 221 -13.82 -8.92 -17.67
CA GLN A 221 -14.92 -8.78 -16.70
C GLN A 221 -14.42 -8.63 -15.26
N ASN A 222 -13.25 -9.19 -14.95
CA ASN A 222 -12.60 -9.07 -13.65
C ASN A 222 -11.70 -7.83 -13.52
N GLY A 223 -11.76 -6.90 -14.48
CA GLY A 223 -10.95 -5.68 -14.49
C GLY A 223 -9.46 -5.93 -14.75
N ILE A 224 -9.11 -7.08 -15.33
CA ILE A 224 -7.74 -7.41 -15.73
C ILE A 224 -7.56 -6.98 -17.17
N ALA A 225 -6.57 -6.14 -17.42
CA ALA A 225 -6.24 -5.76 -18.79
C ALA A 225 -5.34 -6.79 -19.45
N ILE A 226 -5.59 -7.06 -20.72
CA ILE A 226 -4.81 -8.03 -21.49
C ILE A 226 -3.89 -7.29 -22.47
N VAL A 227 -2.65 -7.74 -22.56
CA VAL A 227 -1.70 -7.32 -23.60
C VAL A 227 -1.15 -8.57 -24.27
N THR A 228 -1.26 -8.67 -25.59
CA THR A 228 -0.68 -9.77 -26.37
C THR A 228 0.51 -9.27 -27.17
N VAL A 229 1.57 -10.09 -27.22
CA VAL A 229 2.84 -9.75 -27.86
C VAL A 229 3.24 -10.92 -28.76
N GLY A 230 3.32 -10.64 -30.07
CA GLY A 230 3.71 -11.59 -31.09
C GLY A 230 5.22 -11.77 -31.22
N PHE A 231 5.65 -12.98 -31.56
CA PHE A 231 7.02 -13.33 -31.94
C PHE A 231 7.04 -14.19 -33.20
N GLY A 232 8.06 -14.03 -34.04
CA GLY A 232 8.28 -14.77 -35.27
C GLY A 232 7.82 -14.03 -36.53
N THR A 233 7.80 -14.77 -37.63
CA THR A 233 7.47 -14.27 -38.96
C THR A 233 6.37 -15.10 -39.61
N THR A 234 5.56 -14.49 -40.46
CA THR A 234 4.49 -15.18 -41.20
C THR A 234 5.03 -16.13 -42.29
N GLN A 235 6.27 -15.89 -42.77
CA GLN A 235 6.97 -16.81 -43.66
C GLN A 235 7.32 -18.13 -42.95
N GLY A 236 7.58 -18.05 -41.64
CA GLY A 236 7.91 -19.17 -40.78
C GLY A 236 9.36 -19.62 -40.89
N SER A 237 9.77 -20.47 -39.96
CA SER A 237 11.10 -21.07 -39.90
C SER A 237 11.03 -22.51 -39.42
N THR A 238 12.06 -23.29 -39.74
CA THR A 238 12.25 -24.61 -39.16
C THR A 238 12.61 -24.51 -37.67
N ILE A 239 12.28 -25.55 -36.92
CA ILE A 239 12.59 -25.67 -35.50
C ILE A 239 13.85 -26.54 -35.35
N PRO A 240 14.98 -26.01 -34.84
CA PRO A 240 16.17 -26.81 -34.60
C PRO A 240 15.98 -27.70 -33.36
N VAL A 241 16.22 -29.00 -33.51
CA VAL A 241 16.27 -29.96 -32.41
C VAL A 241 17.60 -30.70 -32.39
N LYS A 242 18.08 -31.05 -31.21
CA LYS A 242 19.29 -31.87 -31.05
C LYS A 242 18.88 -33.34 -31.07
N GLU A 243 19.23 -34.04 -32.14
CA GLU A 243 19.07 -35.50 -32.27
C GLU A 243 20.47 -36.12 -32.42
N ASN A 244 20.80 -37.11 -31.58
CA ASN A 244 22.10 -37.81 -31.60
C ASN A 244 23.33 -36.88 -31.59
N GLY A 245 23.26 -35.77 -30.84
CA GLY A 245 24.34 -34.78 -30.75
C GLY A 245 24.50 -33.84 -31.96
N THR A 246 23.65 -33.98 -32.99
CA THR A 246 23.64 -33.12 -34.18
C THR A 246 22.38 -32.25 -34.20
N VAL A 247 22.50 -31.00 -34.66
CA VAL A 247 21.34 -30.11 -34.81
C VAL A 247 20.66 -30.43 -36.14
N ALA A 248 19.42 -30.91 -36.08
CA ALA A 248 18.59 -31.23 -37.22
C ALA A 248 17.25 -30.48 -37.14
N PRO A 249 16.58 -30.20 -38.27
CA PRO A 249 15.25 -29.64 -38.23
C PRO A 249 14.25 -30.67 -37.69
N LYS A 250 13.31 -30.23 -36.84
CA LYS A 250 12.23 -31.06 -36.33
C LYS A 250 11.41 -31.64 -37.49
N ARG A 251 11.14 -32.95 -37.40
CA ARG A 251 10.26 -33.66 -38.33
C ARG A 251 8.97 -34.09 -37.65
N ASP A 252 7.89 -34.18 -38.43
CA ASP A 252 6.61 -34.74 -38.01
C ASP A 252 6.61 -36.28 -38.10
N GLU A 253 5.48 -36.91 -37.74
CA GLU A 253 5.31 -38.37 -37.80
C GLU A 253 5.42 -38.94 -39.22
N ASN A 254 5.25 -38.10 -40.25
CA ASN A 254 5.37 -38.45 -41.65
C ASN A 254 6.79 -38.21 -42.20
N GLY A 255 7.73 -37.76 -41.35
CA GLY A 255 9.10 -37.45 -41.73
C GLY A 255 9.29 -36.12 -42.46
N GLN A 256 8.25 -35.30 -42.58
CA GLN A 256 8.32 -33.97 -43.19
C GLN A 256 8.86 -32.93 -42.19
N VAL A 257 9.56 -31.92 -42.70
CA VAL A 257 10.12 -30.86 -41.86
C VAL A 257 9.01 -29.93 -41.38
N VAL A 258 8.93 -29.70 -40.07
CA VAL A 258 7.96 -28.79 -39.45
C VAL A 258 8.40 -27.34 -39.67
N ILE A 259 7.51 -26.53 -40.23
CA ILE A 259 7.69 -25.08 -40.40
C ILE A 259 6.69 -24.38 -39.48
N SER A 260 7.19 -23.73 -38.43
CA SER A 260 6.34 -22.94 -37.53
C SER A 260 6.20 -21.50 -38.04
N ARG A 261 4.99 -20.96 -37.96
CA ARG A 261 4.63 -19.63 -38.46
C ARG A 261 4.01 -18.78 -37.36
N TYR A 262 4.37 -17.50 -37.36
CA TYR A 262 3.67 -16.51 -36.55
C TYR A 262 2.24 -16.32 -37.07
N THR A 263 1.25 -16.52 -36.19
CA THR A 263 -0.18 -16.49 -36.49
C THR A 263 -0.86 -15.42 -35.61
N PRO A 264 -1.01 -14.18 -36.10
CA PRO A 264 -1.50 -13.06 -35.29
C PRO A 264 -2.97 -13.19 -34.88
N GLU A 265 -3.78 -13.98 -35.61
CA GLU A 265 -5.24 -14.03 -35.50
C GLU A 265 -5.69 -14.41 -34.08
N MET A 266 -5.04 -15.40 -33.46
CA MET A 266 -5.36 -15.85 -32.10
C MET A 266 -5.01 -14.78 -31.05
N LEU A 267 -3.83 -14.16 -31.18
CA LEU A 267 -3.38 -13.11 -30.26
C LEU A 267 -4.21 -11.83 -30.37
N GLN A 268 -4.68 -11.52 -31.59
CA GLN A 268 -5.58 -10.41 -31.83
C GLN A 268 -6.98 -10.70 -31.29
N ALA A 269 -7.50 -11.92 -31.49
CA ALA A 269 -8.78 -12.35 -30.92
C ALA A 269 -8.80 -12.23 -29.38
N ILE A 270 -7.70 -12.60 -28.71
CA ILE A 270 -7.52 -12.42 -27.26
C ILE A 270 -7.57 -10.95 -26.88
N ALA A 271 -6.80 -10.10 -27.55
CA ALA A 271 -6.75 -8.67 -27.25
C ALA A 271 -8.13 -8.02 -27.44
N ASP A 272 -8.82 -8.33 -28.54
CA ASP A 272 -10.14 -7.77 -28.84
C ASP A 272 -11.19 -8.21 -27.81
N ALA A 273 -11.23 -9.51 -27.47
CA ALA A 273 -12.17 -10.04 -26.47
C ALA A 273 -11.85 -9.53 -25.05
N GLY A 274 -10.57 -9.27 -24.77
CA GLY A 274 -10.08 -8.74 -23.50
C GLY A 274 -10.14 -7.22 -23.36
N ASN A 275 -10.63 -6.49 -24.38
CA ASN A 275 -10.51 -5.02 -24.48
C ASN A 275 -9.07 -4.53 -24.19
N GLY A 276 -8.10 -5.28 -24.72
CA GLY A 276 -6.68 -5.19 -24.46
C GLY A 276 -5.89 -4.50 -25.56
N THR A 277 -4.57 -4.72 -25.57
CA THR A 277 -3.67 -4.19 -26.60
C THR A 277 -2.92 -5.33 -27.29
N PHE A 278 -2.97 -5.36 -28.61
CA PHE A 278 -2.17 -6.27 -29.43
C PHE A 278 -0.87 -5.57 -29.89
N ILE A 279 0.25 -6.26 -29.76
CA ILE A 279 1.58 -5.83 -30.20
C ILE A 279 2.11 -6.89 -31.18
N GLY A 280 2.18 -6.55 -32.46
CA GLY A 280 2.64 -7.45 -33.52
C GLY A 280 4.13 -7.79 -33.43
N ALA A 281 4.51 -8.89 -34.07
CA ALA A 281 5.89 -9.39 -34.08
C ALA A 281 6.87 -8.42 -34.79
N GLU A 282 6.40 -7.62 -35.74
CA GLU A 282 7.18 -6.61 -36.47
C GLU A 282 7.65 -5.43 -35.60
N VAL A 283 7.06 -5.25 -34.42
CA VAL A 283 7.39 -4.15 -33.51
C VAL A 283 8.77 -4.37 -32.89
N THR A 284 9.66 -3.37 -33.01
CA THR A 284 11.05 -3.50 -32.53
C THR A 284 11.21 -3.34 -31.01
N ASP A 285 10.50 -2.40 -30.39
CA ASP A 285 10.57 -2.13 -28.93
C ASP A 285 9.29 -2.60 -28.23
N LYS A 286 9.15 -3.92 -28.09
CA LYS A 286 7.95 -4.55 -27.54
C LYS A 286 7.81 -4.21 -26.06
N ALA A 287 8.89 -4.29 -25.27
CA ALA A 287 8.91 -3.92 -23.85
C ALA A 287 8.39 -2.49 -23.57
N ALA A 288 8.83 -1.49 -24.34
CA ALA A 288 8.35 -0.12 -24.16
C ALA A 288 6.86 0.04 -24.51
N ARG A 289 6.37 -0.71 -25.50
CA ARG A 289 4.94 -0.74 -25.88
C ARG A 289 4.09 -1.41 -24.82
N VAL A 290 4.54 -2.54 -24.26
CA VAL A 290 3.88 -3.18 -23.11
C VAL A 290 3.76 -2.18 -21.96
N ARG A 291 4.87 -1.56 -21.54
CA ARG A 291 4.84 -0.53 -20.49
C ARG A 291 3.90 0.63 -20.83
N ALA A 292 3.87 1.09 -22.08
CA ALA A 292 2.99 2.17 -22.49
C ALA A 292 1.50 1.77 -22.36
N ALA A 293 1.13 0.57 -22.81
CA ALA A 293 -0.21 0.03 -22.64
C ALA A 293 -0.59 -0.03 -21.15
N LEU A 294 0.32 -0.55 -20.32
CA LEU A 294 0.11 -0.68 -18.87
C LEU A 294 -0.03 0.67 -18.13
N ARG A 295 0.70 1.71 -18.55
CA ARG A 295 0.56 3.05 -17.98
C ARG A 295 -0.79 3.71 -18.30
N ASN A 296 -1.35 3.47 -19.48
CA ASN A 296 -2.64 4.04 -19.84
C ASN A 296 -3.77 3.46 -18.99
N LEU A 297 -3.67 2.18 -18.62
CA LEU A 297 -4.59 1.52 -17.70
C LEU A 297 -4.56 2.19 -16.32
N ARG A 298 -3.36 2.43 -15.77
CA ARG A 298 -3.19 3.15 -14.50
C ARG A 298 -3.88 4.50 -14.49
N ALA A 299 -3.81 5.24 -15.60
CA ALA A 299 -4.43 6.57 -15.71
C ALA A 299 -5.95 6.47 -15.73
N THR A 300 -6.51 5.46 -16.39
CA THR A 300 -7.95 5.23 -16.50
C THR A 300 -8.54 4.74 -15.17
N THR A 301 -7.95 3.73 -14.53
CA THR A 301 -8.47 3.21 -13.26
C THR A 301 -8.38 4.23 -12.12
N ARG A 302 -7.28 4.99 -12.03
CA ARG A 302 -7.19 6.08 -11.03
C ARG A 302 -8.22 7.18 -11.24
N ARG A 303 -8.63 7.48 -12.47
CA ARG A 303 -9.73 8.45 -12.70
C ARG A 303 -11.06 7.94 -12.16
N VAL A 304 -11.29 6.62 -12.19
CA VAL A 304 -12.50 5.98 -11.66
C VAL A 304 -12.43 5.82 -10.14
N ALA A 305 -11.26 5.48 -9.59
CA ALA A 305 -11.02 5.27 -8.16
C ALA A 305 -10.78 6.57 -7.36
N ALA A 306 -10.37 7.66 -8.01
CA ALA A 306 -10.33 9.00 -7.42
C ALA A 306 -11.75 9.54 -7.26
N GLY A 307 -12.53 8.90 -6.40
CA GLY A 307 -13.73 9.49 -5.83
C GLY A 307 -13.35 10.81 -5.19
N ALA A 308 -13.92 11.90 -5.68
CA ALA A 308 -13.63 13.25 -5.25
C ALA A 308 -13.79 13.40 -3.73
N THR A 309 -12.69 13.51 -2.98
CA THR A 309 -12.77 13.92 -1.59
C THR A 309 -13.16 15.39 -1.54
N ARG A 310 -14.30 15.69 -0.91
CA ARG A 310 -14.79 17.06 -0.80
C ARG A 310 -13.96 17.84 0.22
N THR A 311 -13.46 19.01 -0.18
CA THR A 311 -12.65 19.86 0.71
C THR A 311 -13.51 20.41 1.85
N PRO A 312 -13.06 20.33 3.12
CA PRO A 312 -13.74 20.98 4.24
C PRO A 312 -13.62 22.50 4.13
N ARG A 313 -14.75 23.21 4.21
CA ARG A 313 -14.88 24.65 3.96
C ARG A 313 -15.47 25.40 5.15
N PHE A 314 -15.27 24.89 6.36
CA PHE A 314 -15.72 25.49 7.63
C PHE A 314 -15.19 26.93 7.86
N GLN A 315 -14.08 27.30 7.22
CA GLN A 315 -13.44 28.62 7.31
C GLN A 315 -14.39 29.77 6.97
N TRP A 316 -15.27 29.58 5.97
CA TRP A 316 -16.26 30.58 5.56
C TRP A 316 -17.31 30.87 6.64
N PHE A 317 -17.49 29.97 7.61
CA PHE A 317 -18.42 30.12 8.72
C PHE A 317 -17.71 30.63 9.99
N VAL A 318 -16.46 30.21 10.23
CA VAL A 318 -15.67 30.67 11.38
C VAL A 318 -15.28 32.15 11.27
N ALA A 319 -14.85 32.62 10.10
CA ALA A 319 -14.44 34.00 9.90
C ALA A 319 -15.53 35.04 10.25
N PRO A 320 -16.78 34.94 9.73
CA PRO A 320 -17.84 35.86 10.12
C PRO A 320 -18.28 35.70 11.58
N ALA A 321 -18.19 34.49 12.17
CA ALA A 321 -18.47 34.29 13.59
C ALA A 321 -17.49 35.06 14.48
N LEU A 322 -16.20 35.00 14.16
CA LEU A 322 -15.16 35.75 14.87
C LEU A 322 -15.35 37.27 14.69
N LEU A 323 -15.69 37.73 13.48
CA LEU A 323 -15.94 39.15 13.22
C LEU A 323 -17.13 39.67 14.03
N LEU A 324 -18.24 38.92 14.10
CA LEU A 324 -19.40 39.28 14.91
C LEU A 324 -19.08 39.36 16.41
N LEU A 325 -18.24 38.45 16.90
CA LEU A 325 -17.76 38.45 18.29
C LEU A 325 -16.93 39.72 18.57
N LEU A 326 -16.00 40.07 17.68
CA LEU A 326 -15.18 41.28 17.79
C LEU A 326 -16.02 42.56 17.78
N VAL A 327 -17.07 42.62 16.94
CA VAL A 327 -17.99 43.76 16.92
C VAL A 327 -18.81 43.86 18.21
N ASP A 328 -19.20 42.73 18.83
CA ASP A 328 -19.91 42.76 20.12
C ASP A 328 -19.01 43.25 21.25
N THR A 329 -17.76 42.78 21.31
CA THR A 329 -16.80 43.22 22.34
C THR A 329 -16.43 44.69 22.20
N TRP A 330 -16.18 45.17 20.98
CA TRP A 330 -15.89 46.58 20.72
C TRP A 330 -17.06 47.52 21.10
N ARG A 331 -18.30 47.11 20.80
CA ARG A 331 -19.50 47.87 21.19
C ARG A 331 -19.79 47.81 22.69
N ALA A 332 -19.45 46.70 23.34
CA ALA A 332 -19.57 46.57 24.79
C ALA A 332 -18.57 47.51 25.51
N GLU A 333 -17.38 47.67 24.94
CA GLU A 333 -16.33 48.55 25.48
C GLU A 333 -16.72 50.03 25.38
N ARG A 334 -17.25 50.49 24.23
CA ARG A 334 -17.75 51.88 24.08
C ARG A 334 -18.82 52.29 25.09
N ARG A 335 -19.53 51.34 25.72
CA ARG A 335 -20.56 51.62 26.75
C ARG A 335 -19.99 51.72 28.17
N ARG A 336 -18.73 51.35 28.39
CA ARG A 336 -18.06 51.47 29.69
C ARG A 336 -17.06 52.61 29.59
N ARG A 337 -17.39 53.78 30.17
CA ARG A 337 -16.42 54.87 30.34
C ARG A 337 -15.47 54.50 31.49
N GLY A 338 -14.34 53.89 31.15
CA GLY A 338 -13.22 53.66 32.07
C GLY A 338 -12.04 53.06 31.32
N PRO A 339 -10.78 53.48 31.59
CA PRO A 339 -9.62 52.96 30.88
C PRO A 339 -9.21 51.62 31.50
N ARG A 340 -9.43 50.51 30.78
CA ARG A 340 -8.64 49.29 30.97
C ARG A 340 -8.30 48.67 29.61
N PRO A 341 -7.02 48.72 29.17
CA PRO A 341 -6.63 48.22 27.86
C PRO A 341 -6.37 46.70 27.92
N SER A 342 -7.33 45.90 28.40
CA SER A 342 -7.16 44.44 28.49
C SER A 342 -8.00 43.68 27.47
N ALA A 343 -9.24 44.10 27.20
CA ALA A 343 -10.13 43.36 26.29
C ALA A 343 -9.84 43.62 24.80
N ALA A 344 -9.50 44.86 24.43
CA ALA A 344 -9.10 45.19 23.05
C ALA A 344 -7.74 44.59 22.67
N VAL A 345 -6.82 44.47 23.63
CA VAL A 345 -5.52 43.81 23.46
C VAL A 345 -5.68 42.29 23.40
N ALA A 346 -6.54 41.69 24.23
CA ALA A 346 -6.85 40.25 24.15
C ALA A 346 -7.59 39.88 22.85
N ALA A 347 -8.47 40.75 22.36
CA ALA A 347 -9.19 40.56 21.09
C ALA A 347 -8.31 40.82 19.86
N ALA A 348 -7.40 41.80 19.91
CA ALA A 348 -6.38 42.00 18.89
C ALA A 348 -5.36 40.84 18.91
N MET A 349 -5.00 40.31 20.08
CA MET A 349 -4.17 39.11 20.22
C MET A 349 -4.89 37.84 19.72
N ALA A 350 -6.19 37.70 19.93
CA ALA A 350 -6.99 36.62 19.36
C ALA A 350 -7.18 36.77 17.83
N GLY A 351 -7.27 38.00 17.33
CA GLY A 351 -7.29 38.33 15.91
C GLY A 351 -5.95 38.07 15.22
N THR A 352 -4.82 38.35 15.89
CA THR A 352 -3.49 37.94 15.43
C THR A 352 -3.26 36.46 15.63
N VAL A 353 -3.86 35.75 16.59
CA VAL A 353 -3.79 34.27 16.63
C VAL A 353 -4.65 33.65 15.52
N ALA A 354 -5.78 34.27 15.16
CA ALA A 354 -6.63 33.84 14.06
C ALA A 354 -6.10 34.22 12.66
N MET A 355 -5.31 35.29 12.53
CA MET A 355 -4.66 35.70 11.28
C MET A 355 -3.20 35.22 11.17
N SER A 356 -2.49 34.97 12.28
CA SER A 356 -1.17 34.30 12.30
C SER A 356 -1.29 32.78 12.23
N GLY A 357 -2.50 32.20 12.38
CA GLY A 357 -2.80 30.88 11.83
C GLY A 357 -2.62 30.83 10.30
N CYS A 358 -2.54 32.00 9.66
CA CYS A 358 -2.24 32.20 8.25
C CYS A 358 -1.12 33.24 8.03
N THR A 359 -0.01 33.17 8.77
CA THR A 359 1.29 33.44 8.15
C THR A 359 1.93 32.11 7.80
N TRP A 360 1.57 31.64 6.61
CA TRP A 360 2.51 31.02 5.68
C TRP A 360 3.34 29.86 6.22
N SER A 361 2.73 28.69 6.27
CA SER A 361 3.47 27.46 6.04
C SER A 361 2.46 26.39 5.58
N GLY A 362 2.55 25.95 4.33
CA GLY A 362 1.88 24.73 3.86
C GLY A 362 2.58 23.48 4.41
N SER A 363 2.68 23.37 5.73
CA SER A 363 3.95 23.54 6.45
C SER A 363 4.89 22.35 6.57
N VAL A 364 5.56 21.91 5.51
CA VAL A 364 6.66 20.91 5.50
C VAL A 364 6.25 19.42 5.35
N PRO A 365 5.31 18.80 6.10
CA PRO A 365 4.94 17.39 5.88
C PRO A 365 4.36 17.11 4.50
N ARG A 366 3.61 18.06 3.90
CA ARG A 366 3.04 17.88 2.55
C ARG A 366 4.10 17.94 1.46
N GLU A 367 5.07 18.83 1.61
CA GLU A 367 6.21 18.93 0.70
C GLU A 367 7.12 17.72 0.87
N ALA A 368 7.40 17.30 2.10
CA ALA A 368 8.15 16.09 2.42
C ALA A 368 7.50 14.83 1.82
N ALA A 369 6.18 14.70 1.93
CA ALA A 369 5.45 13.60 1.31
C ALA A 369 5.51 13.61 -0.23
N ARG A 370 5.49 14.80 -0.85
CA ARG A 370 5.67 14.93 -2.30
C ARG A 370 7.08 14.53 -2.74
N GLU A 371 8.11 15.00 -2.04
CA GLU A 371 9.50 14.63 -2.33
C GLU A 371 9.71 13.11 -2.14
N TYR A 372 9.08 12.51 -1.13
CA TYR A 372 9.10 11.06 -0.92
C TYR A 372 8.46 10.32 -2.11
N ALA A 373 7.29 10.79 -2.58
CA ALA A 373 6.60 10.20 -3.73
C ALA A 373 7.36 10.37 -5.06
N MET A 374 8.20 11.40 -5.17
CA MET A 374 9.09 11.62 -6.32
C MET A 374 10.38 10.78 -6.25
N GLY A 375 10.53 9.90 -5.26
CA GLY A 375 11.74 9.08 -5.05
C GLY A 375 12.91 9.83 -4.43
N ARG A 376 12.74 11.09 -4.02
CA ARG A 376 13.78 11.93 -3.42
C ARG A 376 13.80 11.76 -1.90
N HIS A 377 14.05 10.53 -1.45
CA HIS A 377 13.91 10.11 -0.06
C HIS A 377 14.80 10.90 0.93
N ALA A 378 16.04 11.22 0.55
CA ALA A 378 16.94 12.02 1.39
C ALA A 378 16.41 13.45 1.63
N ARG A 379 15.81 14.07 0.61
CA ARG A 379 15.20 15.40 0.72
C ARG A 379 13.92 15.36 1.55
N ALA A 380 13.11 14.32 1.39
CA ALA A 380 11.94 14.08 2.23
C ALA A 380 12.32 13.94 3.72
N ALA A 381 13.36 13.16 4.02
CA ALA A 381 13.87 12.99 5.39
C ALA A 381 14.36 14.32 5.99
N ALA A 382 15.07 15.16 5.21
CA ALA A 382 15.50 16.47 5.66
C ALA A 382 14.31 17.40 6.00
N LEU A 383 13.26 17.37 5.19
CA LEU A 383 12.04 18.14 5.43
C LEU A 383 11.31 17.62 6.67
N TYR A 384 11.12 16.31 6.83
CA TYR A 384 10.51 15.75 8.05
C TYR A 384 11.32 16.09 9.31
N ARG A 385 12.66 16.01 9.25
CA ARG A 385 13.54 16.42 10.35
C ARG A 385 13.40 17.91 10.68
N SER A 386 13.29 18.78 9.66
CA SER A 386 13.03 20.21 9.86
C SER A 386 11.67 20.47 10.53
N ALA A 387 10.63 19.72 10.16
CA ALA A 387 9.31 19.85 10.80
C ALA A 387 9.37 19.45 12.28
N ILE A 388 10.05 18.35 12.60
CA ILE A 388 10.25 17.88 13.98
C ILE A 388 11.06 18.90 14.79
N ALA A 389 12.14 19.45 14.23
CA ALA A 389 12.96 20.47 14.88
C ALA A 389 12.19 21.78 15.17
N LYS A 390 11.14 22.07 14.39
CA LYS A 390 10.22 23.21 14.62
C LYS A 390 9.14 22.92 15.67
N GLY A 391 9.20 21.77 16.34
CA GLY A 391 8.31 21.40 17.44
C GLY A 391 7.12 20.51 17.05
N ASP A 392 7.06 19.99 15.82
CA ASP A 392 6.01 19.04 15.43
C ASP A 392 6.32 17.64 15.97
N ALA A 393 5.70 17.30 17.10
CA ALA A 393 5.93 16.06 17.84
C ALA A 393 4.96 14.93 17.50
N ARG A 394 4.25 15.03 16.36
CA ARG A 394 3.29 14.00 15.93
C ARG A 394 3.99 12.66 15.67
N PRO A 395 3.47 11.53 16.19
CA PRO A 395 4.13 10.25 15.99
C PRO A 395 4.20 9.78 14.53
N GLU A 396 3.25 10.19 13.70
CA GLU A 396 3.25 9.92 12.26
C GLU A 396 4.43 10.59 11.55
N LEU A 397 4.90 11.73 12.05
CA LEU A 397 6.09 12.39 11.51
C LEU A 397 7.37 11.65 11.85
N MET A 398 7.45 11.08 13.05
CA MET A 398 8.58 10.23 13.44
C MET A 398 8.60 8.95 12.57
N TYR A 399 7.44 8.34 12.36
CA TYR A 399 7.29 7.22 11.43
C TYR A 399 7.69 7.59 9.99
N ASN A 400 7.19 8.71 9.48
CA ASN A 400 7.48 9.16 8.11
C ASN A 400 8.94 9.54 7.91
N LEU A 401 9.57 10.20 8.91
CA LEU A 401 11.01 10.46 8.92
C LEU A 401 11.79 9.14 8.87
N GLY A 402 11.47 8.21 9.76
CA GLY A 402 12.11 6.90 9.82
C GLY A 402 12.00 6.12 8.51
N THR A 403 10.80 6.09 7.94
CA THR A 403 10.54 5.44 6.65
C THR A 403 11.30 6.10 5.50
N ALA A 404 11.36 7.43 5.47
CA ALA A 404 12.17 8.17 4.50
C ALA A 404 13.67 7.89 4.64
N LEU A 405 14.18 7.68 5.86
CA LEU A 405 15.57 7.34 6.11
C LEU A 405 15.90 5.90 5.71
N VAL A 406 15.01 4.93 5.96
CA VAL A 406 15.16 3.56 5.45
C VAL A 406 15.18 3.55 3.92
N ALA A 407 14.29 4.30 3.28
CA ALA A 407 14.23 4.42 1.83
C ALA A 407 15.45 5.14 1.23
N ALA A 408 16.08 6.05 2.00
CA ALA A 408 17.32 6.74 1.62
C ALA A 408 18.60 5.97 2.00
N ASP A 409 18.48 4.71 2.46
CA ASP A 409 19.58 3.87 2.94
C ASP A 409 20.38 4.45 4.12
N SER A 410 19.78 5.40 4.85
CA SER A 410 20.34 5.99 6.07
C SER A 410 19.91 5.21 7.30
N LEU A 411 20.26 3.92 7.34
CA LEU A 411 19.71 2.95 8.29
C LEU A 411 19.94 3.32 9.78
N PRO A 412 21.14 3.76 10.22
CA PRO A 412 21.35 4.12 11.62
C PRO A 412 20.49 5.30 12.08
N SER A 413 20.24 6.27 11.19
CA SER A 413 19.42 7.45 11.49
C SER A 413 17.93 7.12 11.56
N ALA A 414 17.49 6.01 10.97
CA ALA A 414 16.08 5.61 10.92
C ALA A 414 15.58 4.97 12.23
N ILE A 415 16.49 4.42 13.04
CA ILE A 415 16.16 3.61 14.23
C ILE A 415 15.38 4.44 15.26
N GLU A 416 15.96 5.55 15.74
CA GLU A 416 15.36 6.35 16.81
C GLU A 416 13.95 6.89 16.44
N PRO A 417 13.71 7.48 15.25
CA PRO A 417 12.36 7.90 14.87
C PRO A 417 11.35 6.74 14.82
N LEU A 418 11.74 5.57 14.31
CA LEU A 418 10.85 4.42 14.21
C LEU A 418 10.56 3.80 15.58
N GLU A 419 11.54 3.72 16.48
CA GLU A 419 11.31 3.27 17.85
C GLU A 419 10.36 4.19 18.61
N ARG A 420 10.47 5.51 18.43
CA ARG A 420 9.53 6.46 19.03
C ARG A 420 8.12 6.26 18.50
N ALA A 421 7.98 6.04 17.19
CA ALA A 421 6.69 5.73 16.57
C ALA A 421 6.12 4.39 17.03
N ALA A 422 6.97 3.39 17.31
CA ALA A 422 6.56 2.06 17.75
C ALA A 422 6.08 1.99 19.21
N ARG A 423 6.32 3.04 20.02
CA ARG A 423 5.84 3.10 21.42
C ARG A 423 4.41 3.62 21.55
N VAL A 424 3.85 4.19 20.48
CA VAL A 424 2.49 4.76 20.46
C VAL A 424 1.44 3.67 20.63
N GLU A 425 0.31 3.97 21.28
CA GLU A 425 -0.80 3.02 21.53
C GLU A 425 -1.61 2.64 20.29
N GLU A 426 -1.57 3.45 19.24
CA GLU A 426 -2.29 3.19 18.00
C GLU A 426 -1.79 1.91 17.32
N PRO A 427 -2.63 0.85 17.19
CA PRO A 427 -2.20 -0.46 16.73
C PRO A 427 -1.61 -0.47 15.32
N GLU A 428 -2.20 0.30 14.40
CA GLU A 428 -1.78 0.35 13.00
C GLU A 428 -0.41 1.05 12.84
N LEU A 429 -0.25 2.22 13.47
CA LEU A 429 1.01 2.95 13.43
C LEU A 429 2.13 2.15 14.12
N ARG A 430 1.82 1.52 15.26
CA ARG A 430 2.73 0.65 16.00
C ARG A 430 3.22 -0.52 15.14
N PHE A 431 2.31 -1.21 14.45
CA PHE A 431 2.69 -2.29 13.52
C PHE A 431 3.61 -1.79 12.41
N ARG A 432 3.23 -0.70 11.72
CA ARG A 432 4.01 -0.12 10.62
C ARG A 432 5.40 0.32 11.06
N ALA A 433 5.51 0.90 12.26
CA ALA A 433 6.78 1.31 12.83
C ALA A 433 7.67 0.10 13.14
N TRP A 434 7.15 -0.95 13.78
CA TRP A 434 7.90 -2.19 14.00
C TRP A 434 8.34 -2.85 12.69
N PHE A 435 7.46 -2.89 11.69
CA PHE A 435 7.78 -3.44 10.38
C PHE A 435 8.95 -2.70 9.73
N ASN A 436 8.86 -1.36 9.62
CA ASN A 436 9.90 -0.56 8.97
C ASN A 436 11.21 -0.55 9.78
N LEU A 437 11.13 -0.62 11.11
CA LEU A 437 12.30 -0.76 11.97
C LEU A 437 13.01 -2.10 11.68
N GLY A 438 12.24 -3.18 11.61
CA GLY A 438 12.74 -4.52 11.29
C GLY A 438 13.39 -4.56 9.91
N LEU A 439 12.79 -3.87 8.92
CA LEU A 439 13.37 -3.72 7.58
C LEU A 439 14.69 -2.95 7.60
N GLY A 440 14.80 -1.89 8.42
CA GLY A 440 16.05 -1.15 8.60
C GLY A 440 17.17 -2.03 9.17
N HIS A 441 16.88 -2.81 10.21
CA HIS A 441 17.85 -3.76 10.78
C HIS A 441 18.19 -4.88 9.79
N LEU A 442 17.20 -5.39 9.05
CA LEU A 442 17.40 -6.47 8.07
C LEU A 442 18.36 -6.02 6.98
N ARG A 443 18.14 -4.83 6.39
CA ARG A 443 19.06 -4.27 5.38
C ARG A 443 20.47 -4.09 5.91
N ARG A 444 20.61 -3.65 7.16
CA ARG A 444 21.92 -3.52 7.82
C ARG A 444 22.60 -4.88 8.01
N GLY A 445 21.85 -5.91 8.39
CA GLY A 445 22.35 -7.28 8.53
C GLY A 445 22.77 -7.87 7.18
N LEU A 446 21.96 -7.71 6.14
CA LEU A 446 22.26 -8.24 4.80
C LEU A 446 23.42 -7.52 4.10
N ALA A 447 23.64 -6.25 4.41
CA ALA A 447 24.78 -5.48 3.85
C ALA A 447 26.11 -5.74 4.59
N GLY A 448 26.07 -6.32 5.78
CA GLY A 448 27.25 -6.58 6.60
C GLY A 448 27.99 -7.85 6.19
N ALA A 449 29.27 -7.96 6.58
CA ALA A 449 30.03 -9.18 6.35
C ALA A 449 29.42 -10.36 7.13
N PRO A 450 29.31 -11.58 6.55
CA PRO A 450 28.63 -12.73 7.16
C PRO A 450 29.11 -13.09 8.58
N ALA A 451 30.41 -12.92 8.83
CA ALA A 451 31.04 -13.26 10.11
C ALA A 451 31.20 -12.08 11.09
N ALA A 452 30.78 -10.86 10.71
CA ALA A 452 30.92 -9.70 11.58
C ALA A 452 29.89 -9.72 12.72
N ASP A 453 30.31 -9.40 13.94
CA ASP A 453 29.41 -9.36 15.10
C ASP A 453 28.28 -8.36 14.92
N SER A 454 28.55 -7.22 14.27
CA SER A 454 27.53 -6.22 13.93
C SER A 454 26.45 -6.77 12.99
N THR A 455 26.78 -7.75 12.14
CA THR A 455 25.83 -8.42 11.24
C THR A 455 24.95 -9.38 12.03
N ARG A 456 25.55 -10.18 12.92
CA ARG A 456 24.81 -11.10 13.80
C ARG A 456 23.87 -10.35 14.72
N GLU A 457 24.34 -9.25 15.31
CA GLU A 457 23.54 -8.37 16.16
C GLU A 457 22.36 -7.78 15.37
N ALA A 458 22.61 -7.21 14.18
CA ALA A 458 21.54 -6.65 13.35
C ALA A 458 20.48 -7.69 12.98
N LEU A 459 20.88 -8.91 12.60
CA LEU A 459 19.95 -10.01 12.29
C LEU A 459 19.17 -10.46 13.53
N ALA A 460 19.79 -10.53 14.70
CA ALA A 460 19.09 -10.84 15.95
C ALA A 460 18.06 -9.76 16.29
N THR A 461 18.41 -8.48 16.15
CA THR A 461 17.46 -7.37 16.33
C THR A 461 16.33 -7.43 15.32
N THR A 462 16.61 -7.79 14.05
CA THR A 462 15.58 -7.99 13.02
C THR A 462 14.55 -9.03 13.45
N LEU A 463 15.00 -10.19 13.94
CA LEU A 463 14.11 -11.26 14.39
C LEU A 463 13.22 -10.80 15.55
N GLU A 464 13.79 -10.13 16.55
CA GLU A 464 13.01 -9.59 17.67
C GLU A 464 11.98 -8.56 17.20
N THR A 465 12.39 -7.66 16.32
CA THR A 465 11.53 -6.58 15.81
C THR A 465 10.36 -7.13 14.99
N TYR A 466 10.62 -8.10 14.10
CA TYR A 466 9.56 -8.74 13.32
C TYR A 466 8.68 -9.67 14.16
N LYS A 467 9.20 -10.29 15.24
CA LYS A 467 8.33 -10.98 16.22
C LYS A 467 7.31 -10.01 16.81
N ARG A 468 7.74 -8.82 17.24
CA ARG A 468 6.83 -7.78 17.76
C ARG A 468 5.79 -7.34 16.71
N ALA A 469 6.19 -7.21 15.45
CA ALA A 469 5.25 -6.91 14.36
C ALA A 469 4.24 -8.05 14.13
N LEU A 470 4.71 -9.31 14.13
CA LEU A 470 3.87 -10.49 13.90
C LEU A 470 2.92 -10.80 15.07
N ILE A 471 3.26 -10.40 16.30
CA ILE A 471 2.33 -10.44 17.43
C ILE A 471 1.12 -9.51 17.17
N LEU A 472 1.35 -8.35 16.55
CA LEU A 472 0.28 -7.41 16.20
C LEU A 472 -0.52 -7.86 14.98
N ARG A 473 0.13 -8.45 13.97
CA ARG A 473 -0.53 -9.07 12.81
C ARG A 473 0.07 -10.44 12.45
N PRO A 474 -0.49 -11.53 12.98
CA PRO A 474 0.01 -12.88 12.72
C PRO A 474 -0.18 -13.37 11.27
N THR A 475 -1.00 -12.70 10.46
CA THR A 475 -1.32 -13.08 9.08
C THR A 475 -0.52 -12.31 8.03
N ASP A 476 0.31 -11.34 8.44
CA ASP A 476 1.08 -10.50 7.53
C ASP A 476 2.20 -11.30 6.85
N ARG A 477 2.07 -11.49 5.53
CA ARG A 477 2.99 -12.35 4.76
C ARG A 477 4.38 -11.72 4.60
N ASP A 478 4.44 -10.40 4.46
CA ASP A 478 5.71 -9.69 4.25
C ASP A 478 6.55 -9.69 5.53
N ALA A 479 5.92 -9.48 6.68
CA ALA A 479 6.60 -9.58 7.97
C ALA A 479 7.13 -11.01 8.23
N LYS A 480 6.36 -12.05 7.86
CA LYS A 480 6.80 -13.44 7.95
C LYS A 480 7.98 -13.72 7.03
N TRP A 481 7.91 -13.28 5.78
CA TRP A 481 8.99 -13.46 4.83
C TRP A 481 10.29 -12.80 5.32
N ASN A 482 10.21 -11.56 5.79
CA ASN A 482 11.39 -10.84 6.29
C ASN A 482 11.96 -11.47 7.57
N TYR A 483 11.09 -12.02 8.43
CA TYR A 483 11.52 -12.81 9.60
C TYR A 483 12.25 -14.09 9.18
N GLU A 484 11.68 -14.86 8.25
CA GLU A 484 12.30 -16.09 7.74
C GLU A 484 13.64 -15.83 7.04
N LEU A 485 13.73 -14.75 6.27
CA LEU A 485 14.95 -14.34 5.59
C LEU A 485 16.06 -14.03 6.61
N ALA A 486 15.75 -13.26 7.65
CA ALA A 486 16.70 -12.98 8.73
C ALA A 486 17.16 -14.26 9.44
N LEU A 487 16.25 -15.21 9.65
CA LEU A 487 16.53 -16.48 10.32
C LEU A 487 17.48 -17.35 9.49
N ARG A 488 17.25 -17.46 8.17
CA ARG A 488 18.13 -18.21 7.26
C ARG A 488 19.53 -17.61 7.24
N GLN A 489 19.62 -16.29 7.11
CA GLN A 489 20.92 -15.61 7.10
C GLN A 489 21.70 -15.83 8.41
N GLN A 490 21.00 -15.83 9.55
CA GLN A 490 21.64 -16.10 10.84
C GLN A 490 22.15 -17.55 10.94
N GLN A 491 21.40 -18.52 10.40
CA GLN A 491 21.80 -19.93 10.38
C GLN A 491 23.01 -20.18 9.45
N GLU A 492 23.01 -19.56 8.26
CA GLU A 492 24.13 -19.64 7.33
C GLU A 492 25.41 -19.01 7.92
N ASN A 493 25.27 -17.87 8.61
CA ASN A 493 26.39 -17.20 9.27
C ASN A 493 26.88 -17.93 10.54
N GLY A 494 26.09 -18.86 11.08
CA GLY A 494 26.46 -19.76 12.17
C GLY A 494 26.97 -21.14 11.71
N GLY A 495 26.89 -21.44 10.42
CA GLY A 495 27.13 -22.77 9.83
C GLY A 495 28.58 -23.09 9.45
N GLY A 496 29.56 -22.43 10.07
CA GLY A 496 30.99 -22.65 9.83
C GLY A 496 31.70 -23.22 11.05
N GLY A 497 31.42 -24.48 11.41
CA GLY A 497 32.17 -25.17 12.47
C GLY A 497 31.60 -26.51 12.91
N GLY A 498 32.22 -27.60 12.44
CA GLY A 498 32.34 -28.85 13.20
C GLY A 498 31.20 -29.87 13.07
N GLY A 499 31.39 -30.85 12.21
CA GLY A 499 30.74 -32.15 12.37
C GLY A 499 31.31 -32.91 13.56
N GLY A 500 30.49 -33.77 14.19
CA GLY A 500 30.99 -34.79 15.10
C GLY A 500 30.03 -35.17 16.22
N GLY A 501 29.45 -36.36 16.11
CA GLY A 501 29.29 -37.28 17.24
C GLY A 501 28.09 -37.06 18.17
N GLY A 502 27.26 -38.10 18.27
CA GLY A 502 26.22 -38.20 19.29
C GLY A 502 26.77 -38.59 20.67
N GLY A 503 25.88 -38.60 21.67
CA GLY A 503 26.21 -39.15 22.99
C GLY A 503 25.45 -38.50 24.13
N ALA A 504 24.40 -39.20 24.57
CA ALA A 504 23.91 -39.38 25.94
C ALA A 504 24.29 -38.39 27.06
N ASN A 505 23.23 -37.94 27.76
CA ASN A 505 23.02 -37.95 29.21
C ASN A 505 24.22 -37.63 30.14
N ALA A 506 24.14 -36.53 30.87
CA ALA A 506 24.56 -36.47 32.28
C ALA A 506 23.96 -35.26 33.00
N SER A 507 23.41 -35.57 34.17
CA SER A 507 22.82 -34.72 35.18
C SER A 507 23.84 -33.95 36.05
N GLN A 508 23.28 -33.00 36.82
CA GLN A 508 23.70 -32.47 38.14
C GLN A 508 24.40 -31.11 38.26
N GLN A 509 23.69 -30.23 39.00
CA GLN A 509 24.11 -29.41 40.16
C GLN A 509 25.03 -28.20 39.91
N ASP A 510 24.90 -27.05 40.54
CA ASP A 510 23.98 -26.46 41.54
C ASP A 510 24.41 -24.99 41.75
N ARG A 511 23.60 -24.21 42.48
CA ARG A 511 23.87 -22.95 43.21
C ARG A 511 23.55 -21.59 42.56
N GLY A 512 22.59 -20.89 43.19
CA GLY A 512 22.82 -19.49 43.63
C GLY A 512 21.68 -18.49 43.45
N GLU A 513 20.66 -18.60 44.31
CA GLU A 513 19.66 -17.60 44.75
C GLU A 513 19.86 -16.09 44.45
N ALA A 514 18.77 -15.40 44.05
CA ALA A 514 18.03 -14.45 44.91
C ALA A 514 16.77 -13.86 44.22
N ASP A 515 15.61 -14.42 44.57
CA ASP A 515 14.30 -13.86 44.97
C ASP A 515 14.12 -12.30 45.00
N THR A 516 12.97 -11.63 44.74
CA THR A 516 11.51 -11.92 44.76
C THR A 516 10.71 -10.70 44.13
N PRO A 517 9.35 -10.54 44.18
CA PRO A 517 8.27 -11.15 43.36
C PRO A 517 7.31 -10.12 42.65
N ARG A 518 6.28 -10.67 41.96
CA ARG A 518 4.93 -10.13 41.58
C ARG A 518 4.77 -9.90 40.06
N ALA A 519 3.67 -10.25 39.40
CA ALA A 519 2.37 -10.78 39.82
C ALA A 519 1.77 -11.59 38.65
N GLN A 520 0.99 -12.63 38.97
CA GLN A 520 0.09 -13.28 38.02
C GLN A 520 -1.00 -12.29 37.58
N GLN A 521 -1.11 -12.07 36.27
CA GLN A 521 -2.37 -11.70 35.63
C GLN A 521 -2.67 -12.72 34.54
N GLN A 522 -3.61 -13.61 34.85
CA GLN A 522 -4.29 -14.45 33.87
C GLN A 522 -5.18 -13.53 33.02
N GLY A 523 -4.83 -13.38 31.75
CA GLY A 523 -5.68 -12.86 30.69
C GLY A 523 -5.52 -13.78 29.49
N GLY A 524 -6.61 -14.45 29.08
CA GLY A 524 -6.64 -15.54 28.11
C GLY A 524 -6.15 -15.17 26.71
N GLY A 525 -4.83 -15.24 26.52
CA GLY A 525 -4.16 -15.38 25.23
C GLY A 525 -3.27 -16.63 25.28
N LEU A 526 -3.09 -17.29 24.14
CA LEU A 526 -2.14 -18.39 24.01
C LEU A 526 -0.76 -17.97 24.52
N GLY A 527 -0.24 -18.65 25.55
CA GLY A 527 1.08 -18.39 26.08
C GLY A 527 2.16 -18.60 25.01
N GLU A 528 3.27 -17.89 25.11
CA GLU A 528 4.38 -17.90 24.14
C GLU A 528 4.85 -19.33 23.81
N GLN A 529 4.96 -20.19 24.83
CA GLN A 529 5.30 -21.60 24.68
C GLN A 529 4.21 -22.44 24.00
N GLN A 530 2.94 -22.08 24.21
CA GLN A 530 1.80 -22.75 23.55
C GLN A 530 1.68 -22.32 22.08
N ALA A 531 2.01 -21.07 21.76
CA ALA A 531 2.09 -20.59 20.38
C ALA A 531 3.23 -21.28 19.62
N GLU A 532 4.40 -21.44 20.24
CA GLU A 532 5.52 -22.20 19.67
C GLU A 532 5.16 -23.66 19.42
N GLN A 533 4.51 -24.33 20.38
CA GLN A 533 4.07 -25.72 20.21
C GLN A 533 3.05 -25.90 19.09
N LEU A 534 2.12 -24.95 18.91
CA LEU A 534 1.15 -25.00 17.82
C LEU A 534 1.78 -24.74 16.46
N LEU A 535 2.74 -23.82 16.38
CA LEU A 535 3.48 -23.54 15.14
C LEU A 535 4.34 -24.74 14.74
N ASP A 536 5.02 -25.36 15.70
CA ASP A 536 5.80 -26.58 15.47
C ASP A 536 4.93 -27.77 15.10
N ALA A 537 3.75 -27.91 15.70
CA ALA A 537 2.79 -28.95 15.35
C ALA A 537 2.27 -28.76 13.91
N ALA A 538 1.89 -27.53 13.55
CA ALA A 538 1.43 -27.19 12.20
C ALA A 538 2.52 -27.44 11.14
N ALA A 539 3.77 -27.09 11.43
CA ALA A 539 4.91 -27.34 10.53
C ALA A 539 5.19 -28.84 10.32
N ARG A 540 4.99 -29.67 11.35
CA ARG A 540 5.11 -31.14 11.22
C ARG A 540 3.97 -31.74 10.42
N GLU A 541 2.76 -31.22 10.58
CA GLU A 541 1.58 -31.67 9.85
C GLU A 541 1.70 -31.35 8.35
N GLU A 542 2.18 -30.15 7.98
CA GLU A 542 2.45 -29.80 6.58
C GLU A 542 3.49 -30.72 5.93
N ARG A 543 4.61 -31.01 6.62
CA ARG A 543 5.61 -31.96 6.12
C ARG A 543 5.03 -33.36 5.95
N GLY A 544 4.16 -33.80 6.86
CA GLY A 544 3.46 -35.07 6.77
C GLY A 544 2.50 -35.14 5.58
N VAL A 545 1.76 -34.06 5.31
CA VAL A 545 0.85 -33.95 4.16
C VAL A 545 1.61 -33.92 2.84
N GLN A 546 2.74 -33.19 2.78
CA GLN A 546 3.61 -33.19 1.61
C GLN A 546 4.22 -34.57 1.34
N GLY A 547 4.67 -35.28 2.39
CA GLY A 547 5.18 -36.65 2.27
C GLY A 547 4.11 -37.66 1.84
N ARG A 548 2.86 -37.52 2.30
CA ARG A 548 1.73 -38.35 1.85
C ARG A 548 1.34 -38.08 0.40
N LYS A 549 1.34 -36.81 -0.03
CA LYS A 549 1.13 -36.45 -1.44
C LYS A 549 2.21 -37.05 -2.34
N GLN A 550 3.48 -37.02 -1.93
CA GLN A 550 4.56 -37.67 -2.69
C GLN A 550 4.42 -39.20 -2.78
N ARG A 551 3.93 -39.87 -1.73
CA ARG A 551 3.71 -41.33 -1.73
C ARG A 551 2.49 -41.78 -2.52
N GLN A 552 1.41 -40.98 -2.55
CA GLN A 552 0.23 -41.24 -3.39
C GLN A 552 0.46 -40.92 -4.88
N SER A 553 1.55 -40.22 -5.22
CA SER A 553 1.91 -39.83 -6.59
C SER A 553 2.79 -40.85 -7.33
N ARG A 554 2.96 -42.08 -6.82
CA ARG A 554 3.59 -43.17 -7.59
C ARG A 554 2.53 -43.83 -8.48
N PRO A 555 2.59 -43.68 -9.82
CA PRO A 555 1.60 -44.30 -10.71
C PRO A 555 1.79 -45.82 -10.73
N GLN A 556 0.71 -46.58 -10.58
CA GLN A 556 0.65 -47.93 -11.14
C GLN A 556 0.45 -47.80 -12.65
N PRO A 557 1.19 -48.56 -13.49
CA PRO A 557 1.00 -48.51 -14.93
C PRO A 557 -0.38 -49.09 -15.31
N PRO A 558 -1.12 -48.47 -16.25
CA PRO A 558 -2.38 -49.01 -16.74
C PRO A 558 -2.13 -50.31 -17.53
N PRO A 559 -3.04 -51.29 -17.50
CA PRO A 559 -2.91 -52.49 -18.30
C PRO A 559 -3.08 -52.14 -19.79
N GLY A 560 -2.00 -52.24 -20.57
CA GLY A 560 -2.02 -52.16 -22.03
C GLY A 560 -1.61 -50.83 -22.68
N GLY A 561 -1.07 -49.85 -21.94
CA GLY A 561 -0.56 -48.60 -22.53
C GLY A 561 0.93 -48.67 -22.87
N LYS A 562 1.33 -48.35 -24.11
CA LYS A 562 2.73 -48.18 -24.52
C LYS A 562 3.28 -46.85 -24.01
N ASP A 563 4.47 -46.89 -23.42
CA ASP A 563 5.27 -45.72 -23.01
C ASP A 563 5.70 -44.90 -24.24
N TRP A 564 5.54 -43.57 -24.16
CA TRP A 564 6.08 -42.57 -25.09
C TRP A 564 6.81 -41.48 -24.30
#